data_AF-A0A6M1ZA54-F1
#
_entry.id   AF-A0A6M1ZA54-F1
#
_cell.length_a   1.000
_cell.length_b   1.000
_cell.length_c   1.000
_cell.angle_alpha   90.00
_cell.angle_beta   90.00
_cell.angle_gamma   90.00
#
_symmetry.space_group_name_H-M   'P 1'
#
loop_
_entity.id
_entity.type
_entity.pdbx_description
1 polymer ?
#
loop_
_entity_poly.entity_id
_entity_poly.type
_entity_poly.pdbx_seq_one_letter_code
_entity_poly.pdbx_strand_id
1 'polypeptide(L)'
;MIIEGAIYNEEGQVAMRYMQQAQALVTCNGNNYVFVVKAQTIALAYVEPDDVACMLGFKKGCGGCGGRKKNVIFLADETHVRRWESGGGR
;
A
#
# COMPACT_ATOMS: atom_id res chain seq x y z
N MET A 1 16.78 6.40 -0.96
CA MET A 1 16.32 7.05 0.29
C MET A 1 15.89 5.96 1.28
N ILE A 2 16.31 6.01 2.55
CA ILE A 2 15.82 5.07 3.58
C ILE A 2 14.67 5.75 4.33
N ILE A 3 13.55 5.05 4.45
CA ILE A 3 12.32 5.52 5.09
C ILE A 3 12.22 4.80 6.43
N GLU A 4 12.25 5.57 7.50
CA GLU A 4 12.23 5.04 8.86
C GLU A 4 10.93 4.27 9.13
N GLY A 5 11.06 3.04 9.65
CA GLY A 5 9.91 2.16 9.94
C GLY A 5 9.28 1.49 8.70
N ALA A 6 9.84 1.69 7.50
CA ALA A 6 9.42 0.97 6.31
C ALA A 6 10.00 -0.44 6.26
N ILE A 7 9.22 -1.38 5.71
CA ILE A 7 9.67 -2.74 5.43
C ILE A 7 10.06 -2.83 3.97
N TYR A 8 11.22 -3.44 3.73
CA TYR A 8 11.81 -3.58 2.41
C TYR A 8 11.78 -5.04 1.95
N ASN A 9 11.54 -5.27 0.66
CA ASN A 9 11.80 -6.58 0.04
C ASN A 9 13.29 -6.70 -0.37
N GLU A 10 13.65 -7.85 -0.93
CA GLU A 10 15.01 -8.13 -1.42
C GLU A 10 15.45 -7.19 -2.56
N GLU A 11 14.50 -6.60 -3.27
CA GLU A 11 14.74 -5.63 -4.36
C GLU A 11 14.90 -4.19 -3.86
N GLY A 12 14.74 -3.95 -2.55
CA GLY A 12 14.84 -2.61 -1.95
C GLY A 12 13.57 -1.76 -2.08
N GLN A 13 12.44 -2.37 -2.43
CA GLN A 13 11.13 -1.72 -2.53
C GLN A 13 10.41 -1.72 -1.18
N VAL A 14 9.64 -0.67 -0.93
CA VAL A 14 8.90 -0.46 0.32
C VAL A 14 7.52 -1.11 0.27
N ALA A 15 7.21 -1.91 1.28
CA ALA A 15 5.89 -2.49 1.46
C ALA A 15 4.87 -1.42 1.88
N MET A 16 3.86 -1.20 1.04
CA MET A 16 2.77 -0.27 1.31
C MET A 16 1.43 -0.99 1.31
N ARG A 17 0.56 -0.62 2.24
CA ARG A 17 -0.78 -1.19 2.39
C ARG A 17 -1.84 -0.21 1.91
N TYR A 18 -2.83 -0.74 1.19
CA TYR A 18 -4.07 -0.05 0.90
C TYR A 18 -5.13 -0.39 1.94
N MET A 19 -5.79 0.65 2.48
CA MET A 19 -6.80 0.56 3.52
C MET A 19 -8.04 -0.18 3.02
N GLN A 20 -8.41 0.00 1.76
CA GLN A 20 -9.54 -0.72 1.19
C GLN A 20 -9.09 -2.14 0.86
N GLN A 21 -9.89 -3.13 1.23
CA GLN A 21 -9.67 -4.55 0.95
C GLN A 21 -10.04 -4.87 -0.51
N ALA A 22 -9.52 -4.08 -1.44
CA ALA A 22 -9.83 -4.15 -2.85
C ALA A 22 -8.54 -3.98 -3.66
N GLN A 23 -8.50 -4.61 -4.82
CA GLN A 23 -7.42 -4.35 -5.76
C GLN A 23 -7.52 -2.90 -6.24
N ALA A 24 -6.38 -2.23 -6.29
CA ALA A 24 -6.30 -0.85 -6.75
C ALA A 24 -5.03 -0.65 -7.57
N LEU A 25 -5.19 0.00 -8.72
CA LEU A 25 -4.08 0.54 -9.50
C LEU A 25 -3.86 1.98 -9.03
N VAL A 26 -2.63 2.29 -8.61
CA VAL A 26 -2.23 3.63 -8.23
C VAL A 26 -1.00 4.02 -9.04
N THR A 27 -1.07 5.16 -9.69
CA THR A 27 0.02 5.70 -10.51
C THR A 27 0.72 6.81 -9.75
N CYS A 28 2.04 6.72 -9.62
CA CYS A 28 2.90 7.73 -8.99
C CYS A 28 4.15 7.92 -9.84
N ASN A 29 4.53 9.16 -10.13
CA ASN A 29 5.73 9.51 -10.92
C ASN A 29 5.88 8.75 -12.25
N GLY A 30 4.76 8.34 -12.87
CA GLY A 30 4.76 7.56 -14.12
C GLY A 30 4.82 6.05 -13.93
N ASN A 31 5.07 5.56 -12.70
CA ASN A 31 5.06 4.16 -12.33
C ASN A 31 3.66 3.71 -11.90
N ASN A 32 3.31 2.48 -12.25
CA ASN A 32 2.02 1.87 -11.97
C ASN A 32 2.16 0.78 -10.90
N TYR A 33 1.50 0.96 -9.77
CA TYR A 33 1.54 0.03 -8.65
C TYR A 33 0.18 -0.62 -8.46
N VAL A 34 0.17 -1.95 -8.43
CA VAL A 34 -1.04 -2.74 -8.23
C VAL A 34 -1.05 -3.26 -6.80
N PHE A 35 -1.97 -2.73 -6.00
CA PHE A 35 -2.26 -3.29 -4.68
C PHE A 35 -3.05 -4.57 -4.85
N VAL A 36 -2.44 -5.69 -4.51
CA VAL A 36 -3.07 -7.01 -4.63
C VAL A 36 -3.61 -7.42 -3.26
N VAL A 37 -4.86 -7.87 -3.24
CA VAL A 37 -5.46 -8.44 -2.03
C VAL A 37 -4.98 -9.87 -1.86
N LYS A 38 -4.29 -10.17 -0.76
CA LYS A 38 -4.03 -11.54 -0.27
C LYS A 38 -4.49 -11.68 1.18
N ALA A 39 -4.53 -12.91 1.67
CA ALA A 39 -5.02 -13.24 3.01
C ALA A 39 -6.44 -12.68 3.30
N GLN A 40 -7.29 -12.66 2.25
CA GLN A 40 -8.67 -12.17 2.20
C GLN A 40 -8.90 -10.69 2.58
N THR A 41 -7.94 -10.01 3.22
CA THR A 41 -8.18 -8.74 3.91
C THR A 41 -7.03 -7.73 3.82
N ILE A 42 -5.90 -8.10 3.21
CA ILE A 42 -4.71 -7.26 3.14
C ILE A 42 -4.42 -6.93 1.68
N ALA A 43 -4.62 -5.67 1.29
CA ALA A 43 -4.20 -5.14 0.01
C ALA A 43 -2.81 -4.52 0.17
N LEU A 44 -1.80 -5.07 -0.52
CA LEU A 44 -0.40 -4.65 -0.39
C LEU A 44 0.26 -4.55 -1.77
N ALA A 45 1.18 -3.60 -1.90
CA ALA A 45 2.08 -3.47 -3.04
C ALA A 45 3.50 -3.15 -2.54
N TYR A 46 4.50 -3.60 -3.28
CA TYR A 46 5.87 -3.13 -3.15
C TYR A 46 6.05 -1.91 -4.04
N VAL A 47 6.59 -0.83 -3.49
CA VAL A 47 6.68 0.49 -4.12
C VAL A 47 8.13 0.99 -4.07
N GLU A 48 8.61 1.63 -5.13
CA GLU A 48 9.93 2.23 -5.10
C GLU A 48 10.04 3.29 -3.99
N PRO A 49 11.17 3.38 -3.27
CA PRO A 49 11.33 4.33 -2.17
C PRO A 49 11.04 5.79 -2.56
N ASP A 50 11.36 6.15 -3.80
CA ASP A 50 11.16 7.51 -4.34
C ASP A 50 9.67 7.84 -4.57
N ASP A 51 8.83 6.82 -4.71
CA ASP A 51 7.38 6.96 -4.94
C ASP A 51 6.54 6.88 -3.66
N VAL A 52 7.17 6.54 -2.52
CA VAL A 52 6.47 6.41 -1.23
C VAL A 52 5.84 7.72 -0.77
N ALA A 53 6.51 8.86 -0.98
CA ALA A 53 5.96 10.17 -0.64
C ALA A 53 4.69 10.48 -1.45
N CYS A 54 4.67 10.12 -2.74
CA CYS A 54 3.49 10.24 -3.59
C CYS A 54 2.35 9.33 -3.11
N MET A 55 2.67 8.09 -2.76
CA MET A 55 1.71 7.12 -2.25
C MET A 55 1.07 7.54 -0.92
N LEU A 56 1.85 8.03 0.04
CA LEU A 56 1.34 8.53 1.32
C LEU A 56 0.44 9.77 1.14
N GLY A 57 0.65 10.53 0.08
CA GLY A 57 -0.21 11.63 -0.34
C GLY A 57 -1.53 11.21 -1.00
N PHE A 58 -1.70 9.93 -1.33
CA PHE A 58 -2.87 9.45 -2.05
C PHE A 58 -4.12 9.47 -1.17
N LYS A 59 -5.06 10.34 -1.56
CA LYS A 59 -6.31 10.57 -0.85
C LYS A 59 -7.51 10.13 -1.69
N LYS A 60 -8.35 9.26 -1.13
CA LYS A 60 -9.61 8.85 -1.76
C LYS A 60 -10.78 9.36 -0.92
N GLY A 61 -11.78 9.93 -1.58
CA GLY A 61 -13.07 10.24 -0.98
C GLY A 61 -14.03 9.08 -1.18
N CYS A 62 -14.93 8.82 -0.22
CA CYS A 62 -16.15 8.08 -0.53
C CYS A 62 -16.98 8.97 -1.46
N GLY A 63 -17.05 8.62 -2.75
CA GLY A 63 -17.86 9.35 -3.73
C GLY A 63 -19.32 9.36 -3.28
N GLY A 64 -19.89 10.56 -3.10
CA GLY A 64 -21.34 10.73 -2.97
C GLY A 64 -21.83 11.83 -2.03
N CYS A 65 -21.15 12.12 -0.92
CA CYS A 65 -21.68 13.08 0.07
C CYS A 65 -20.58 13.75 0.90
N GLY A 66 -20.02 14.88 0.42
CA GLY A 66 -19.27 15.87 1.23
C GLY A 66 -18.10 15.38 2.11
N GLY A 67 -17.69 14.12 1.99
CA GLY A 67 -16.75 13.48 2.90
C GLY A 67 -15.33 13.95 2.65
N ARG A 68 -14.64 14.36 3.73
CA ARG A 68 -13.21 14.70 3.68
C ARG A 68 -12.42 13.55 3.04
N LYS A 69 -11.60 13.86 2.04
CA LYS A 69 -10.69 12.88 1.44
C LYS A 69 -9.73 12.40 2.52
N LYS A 70 -9.68 11.09 2.75
CA LYS A 70 -8.79 10.47 3.74
C LYS A 70 -7.60 9.84 3.02
N ASN A 71 -6.46 9.80 3.71
CA ASN A 71 -5.35 8.97 3.29
C ASN A 71 -5.81 7.51 3.35
N VAL A 72 -5.52 6.76 2.30
CA VAL A 72 -5.95 5.36 2.17
C VAL A 72 -4.78 4.43 1.89
N ILE A 73 -3.56 4.96 1.76
CA ILE A 73 -2.33 4.19 1.63
C ILE A 73 -1.43 4.52 2.81
N PHE A 74 -0.84 3.50 3.42
CA PHE A 74 0.02 3.59 4.59
C PHE A 74 1.22 2.66 4.44
N LEU A 75 2.27 2.86 5.24
CA LEU A 75 3.34 1.87 5.39
C LEU A 75 2.76 0.58 5.96
N ALA A 76 3.16 -0.56 5.40
CA ALA A 76 2.81 -1.85 5.96
C ALA A 76 3.65 -2.13 7.22
N ASP A 77 3.05 -2.79 8.21
CA ASP A 77 3.80 -3.36 9.33
C ASP A 77 4.19 -4.82 9.06
N GLU A 78 5.04 -5.37 9.92
CA GLU A 78 5.62 -6.71 9.75
C GLU A 78 4.54 -7.79 9.74
N THR A 79 3.48 -7.60 10.54
CA THR A 79 2.37 -8.55 10.61
C THR A 79 1.58 -8.57 9.30
N HIS A 80 1.34 -7.41 8.69
CA HIS A 80 0.65 -7.30 7.41
C HIS A 80 1.47 -7.93 6.29
N VAL A 81 2.77 -7.63 6.22
CA VAL A 81 3.68 -8.20 5.21
C VAL A 81 3.71 -9.71 5.34
N ARG A 82 4.02 -10.23 6.54
CA ARG A 82 4.11 -11.66 6.80
C ARG A 82 2.82 -12.42 6.44
N ARG A 83 1.65 -11.88 6.82
CA ARG A 83 0.35 -12.51 6.50
C ARG A 83 0.02 -12.47 5.01
N TRP A 84 0.39 -11.39 4.34
CA TRP A 84 0.17 -11.23 2.91
C TRP A 84 1.05 -12.18 2.09
N GLU A 85 2.32 -12.33 2.49
CA GLU A 85 3.27 -13.25 1.87
C GLU A 85 2.93 -14.72 2.11
N SER A 86 2.47 -15.06 3.32
CA SER A 86 2.02 -16.42 3.65
C SER A 86 0.68 -16.81 3.00
N GLY A 87 0.06 -15.90 2.22
CA GLY A 87 -1.18 -16.16 1.49
C GLY A 87 -2.43 -16.33 2.38
N GLY A 88 -2.33 -16.03 3.68
CA GLY A 88 -3.44 -16.24 4.63
C GLY A 88 -3.60 -17.67 5.13
N GLY A 89 -2.54 -18.49 5.08
CA GLY A 89 -2.51 -19.79 5.74
C GLY A 89 -2.60 -19.63 7.25
N ARG A 90 -3.65 -20.22 7.83
CA ARG A 90 -3.86 -20.36 9.28
C ARG A 90 -3.14 -21.60 9.79
#